data_AF-A0ABD5RCT3-F1
#
_entry.id   AF-A0ABD5RCT3-F1
#
_cell.length_a   1.000
_cell.length_b   1.000
_cell.length_c   1.000
_cell.angle_alpha   90.00
_cell.angle_beta   90.00
_cell.angle_gamma   90.00
#
_symmetry.space_group_name_H-M   'P 1'
#
loop_
_entity.id
_entity.type
_entity.pdbx_description
1 polymer ?
#
loop_
_entity_poly.entity_id
_entity_poly.type
_entity_poly.pdbx_seq_one_letter_code
_entity_poly.pdbx_strand_id
1 'polypeptide(L)' 'MIAEIFEGVFDIVVEFIPDFVWGLLFVVAGVASTVIGVTIVGESMLVGGVLLTVGVFLLASVLYVWYR' A
#
# COMPACT_ATOMS: atom_id res chain seq x y z
N MET A 1 -7.94 5.77 -25.54
CA MET A 1 -7.03 4.85 -26.27
C MET A 1 -5.96 4.23 -25.37
N ILE A 2 -4.80 4.85 -25.06
CA ILE A 2 -3.77 4.15 -24.25
C ILE A 2 -4.14 3.99 -22.77
N ALA A 3 -4.83 4.98 -22.19
CA ALA A 3 -5.35 4.93 -20.82
C ALA A 3 -6.43 3.84 -20.66
N GLU A 4 -7.25 3.66 -21.68
CA GLU A 4 -8.37 2.71 -21.75
C GLU A 4 -7.87 1.26 -21.90
N ILE A 5 -6.78 1.06 -22.64
CA ILE A 5 -6.05 -0.22 -22.69
C ILE A 5 -5.41 -0.52 -21.34
N PHE A 6 -4.84 0.49 -20.68
CA PHE A 6 -4.19 0.33 -19.38
C PHE A 6 -5.21 -0.03 -18.28
N GLU A 7 -6.38 0.63 -18.27
CA GLU A 7 -7.51 0.29 -17.41
C GLU A 7 -7.97 -1.15 -17.65
N GLY A 8 -8.22 -1.55 -18.90
CA GLY A 8 -8.68 -2.90 -19.21
C GLY A 8 -7.69 -3.99 -18.82
N VAL A 9 -6.39 -3.73 -18.96
CA VAL A 9 -5.34 -4.67 -18.51
C VAL A 9 -5.25 -4.70 -16.99
N PHE A 10 -5.37 -3.55 -16.33
CA PHE A 10 -5.31 -3.46 -14.86
C PHE A 10 -6.48 -4.20 -14.23
N ASP A 11 -7.71 -4.05 -14.75
CA ASP A 11 -8.90 -4.71 -14.25
C ASP A 11 -8.77 -6.25 -14.36
N ILE A 12 -8.31 -6.75 -15.51
CA ILE A 12 -8.06 -8.18 -15.73
C ILE A 12 -7.02 -8.71 -14.73
N VAL A 13 -5.93 -7.98 -14.52
CA VAL A 13 -4.87 -8.41 -13.59
C VAL A 13 -5.38 -8.40 -12.15
N VAL A 14 -6.19 -7.40 -11.78
CA VAL A 14 -6.75 -7.29 -10.42
C VAL A 14 -7.74 -8.41 -10.13
N GLU A 15 -8.60 -8.76 -11.09
CA GLU A 15 -9.59 -9.82 -10.96
C GLU A 15 -8.96 -11.22 -10.83
N PHE A 16 -7.76 -11.42 -11.40
CA PHE A 16 -7.03 -12.68 -11.31
C PHE A 16 -6.24 -12.87 -10.00
N ILE A 17 -6.00 -11.79 -9.23
CA ILE A 17 -5.20 -11.86 -8.01
C ILE A 17 -6.11 -12.09 -6.80
N PRO A 18 -5.92 -13.20 -6.04
CA PRO A 18 -6.72 -13.46 -4.84
C PRO A 18 -6.60 -12.33 -3.81
N ASP A 19 -7.70 -12.00 -3.12
CA ASP A 19 -7.75 -10.94 -2.10
C ASP A 19 -6.67 -11.07 -1.00
N PHE A 20 -6.28 -12.30 -0.68
CA PHE A 20 -5.19 -12.56 0.27
C PHE A 20 -3.84 -12.03 -0.22
N VAL A 21 -3.55 -12.13 -1.51
CA VAL A 21 -2.31 -11.62 -2.12
C VAL A 21 -2.28 -10.11 -2.06
N TRP A 22 -3.41 -9.44 -2.31
CA TRP A 22 -3.53 -8.00 -2.11
C TRP A 22 -3.21 -7.63 -0.66
N GLY A 23 -3.85 -8.28 0.31
CA GLY A 23 -3.56 -8.04 1.73
C GLY A 23 -2.08 -8.18 2.07
N LEU A 24 -1.41 -9.21 1.55
CA LEU A 24 0.04 -9.41 1.76
C LEU A 24 0.87 -8.28 1.14
N LEU A 25 0.56 -7.84 -0.08
CA LEU A 25 1.24 -6.73 -0.74
C LEU A 25 1.08 -5.43 0.05
N PHE A 26 -0.13 -5.14 0.52
CA PHE A 26 -0.41 -3.99 1.36
C PHE A 26 0.36 -4.05 2.69
N VAL A 27 0.48 -5.22 3.31
CA VAL A 27 1.30 -5.41 4.52
C VAL A 27 2.77 -5.14 4.25
N VAL A 28 3.34 -5.73 3.19
CA VAL A 28 4.76 -5.54 2.84
C VAL A 28 5.05 -4.07 2.55
N ALA A 29 4.20 -3.42 1.75
CA ALA A 29 4.33 -2.00 1.44
C ALA A 29 4.17 -1.12 2.69
N GLY A 30 3.20 -1.45 3.54
CA GLY A 30 2.94 -0.74 4.80
C GLY A 30 4.13 -0.81 5.74
N VAL A 31 4.66 -2.01 5.99
CA VAL A 31 5.86 -2.21 6.82
C VAL A 31 7.06 -1.47 6.24
N ALA A 32 7.32 -1.59 4.93
CA ALA A 32 8.43 -0.90 4.29
C ALA A 32 8.32 0.63 4.43
N SER A 33 7.13 1.18 4.16
CA SER A 33 6.83 2.61 4.30
C SER A 33 7.05 3.08 5.74
N THR A 34 6.58 2.32 6.72
CA THR A 34 6.78 2.65 8.14
C THR A 34 8.26 2.62 8.52
N VAL A 35 9.00 1.57 8.14
CA VAL A 35 10.44 1.46 8.45
C VAL A 35 11.21 2.61 7.84
N ILE A 36 11.01 2.90 6.56
CA ILE A 36 11.65 4.02 5.86
C ILE A 36 11.25 5.34 6.53
N GLY A 37 9.95 5.51 6.84
CA GLY A 37 9.42 6.67 7.52
C GLY A 37 10.12 6.93 8.86
N VAL A 38 10.27 5.90 9.71
CA VAL A 38 11.00 6.00 10.98
C VAL A 38 12.45 6.41 10.76
N THR A 39 13.13 5.84 9.75
CA THR A 39 14.55 6.15 9.52
C THR A 39 14.79 7.59 9.10
N ILE A 40 13.89 8.17 8.31
CA ILE A 40 14.09 9.51 7.75
C ILE A 40 13.35 10.61 8.52
N VAL A 41 12.45 10.28 9.45
CA VAL A 41 11.67 11.30 10.20
C VAL A 41 12.56 12.24 11.00
N GLY A 42 13.73 11.75 11.43
CA GLY A 42 14.75 12.57 12.09
C GLY A 42 15.45 13.56 11.16
N GLU A 43 15.53 13.27 9.86
CA GLU A 43 16.12 14.15 8.85
C GLU A 43 15.08 15.07 8.20
N SER A 44 13.87 14.55 7.94
CA SER A 44 12.76 15.28 7.36
C SER A 44 11.45 14.82 7.98
N MET A 45 10.94 15.62 8.92
CA MET A 45 9.68 15.35 9.61
C MET A 45 8.49 15.29 8.64
N LEU A 46 8.52 16.09 7.57
CA LEU A 46 7.48 16.11 6.54
C LEU A 46 7.46 14.79 5.77
N VAL A 47 8.60 14.38 5.21
CA VAL A 47 8.68 13.17 4.36
C VAL A 47 8.51 11.92 5.22
N GLY A 48 9.20 11.83 6.35
CA GLY A 48 9.06 10.72 7.28
C GLY A 48 7.66 10.61 7.87
N GLY A 49 7.03 11.73 8.25
CA GLY A 49 5.66 11.76 8.75
C GLY A 49 4.63 11.28 7.73
N VAL A 50 4.79 11.66 6.46
CA VAL A 50 3.94 11.17 5.36
C VAL A 50 4.11 9.66 5.19
N LEU A 51 5.34 9.15 5.12
CA LEU A 51 5.62 7.72 4.99
C LEU A 51 5.09 6.90 6.17
N LEU A 52 5.17 7.43 7.39
CA LEU A 52 4.57 6.80 8.56
C LEU A 52 3.04 6.74 8.46
N THR A 53 2.42 7.85 8.08
CA THR A 53 0.96 7.93 7.92
C THR A 53 0.48 6.96 6.85
N VAL A 54 1.15 6.93 5.69
CA VAL A 54 0.87 5.99 4.60
C VAL A 54 1.04 4.56 5.07
N GLY A 55 2.16 4.24 5.73
CA GLY A 55 2.42 2.89 6.24
C GLY A 55 1.36 2.40 7.21
N VAL A 56 0.94 3.26 8.15
CA VAL A 56 -0.13 2.94 9.11
C VAL A 56 -1.47 2.74 8.40
N PHE A 57 -1.82 3.59 7.43
CA PHE A 57 -3.06 3.45 6.67
C PHE A 57 -3.11 2.13 5.87
N LEU A 58 -2.01 1.75 5.22
CA LEU A 58 -1.92 0.49 4.47
C LEU A 58 -2.05 -0.73 5.40
N LEU A 59 -1.48 -0.68 6.60
CA LEU A 59 -1.64 -1.76 7.58
C LEU A 59 -3.07 -1.81 8.14
N ALA A 60 -3.65 -0.65 8.45
CA ALA A 60 -5.00 -0.55 8.98
C ALA A 60 -6.05 -1.02 7.96
N SER A 61 -5.87 -0.75 6.67
CA SER A 61 -6.78 -1.22 5.62
C SER A 61 -6.79 -2.74 5.51
N VAL A 62 -5.63 -3.39 5.62
CA VAL A 62 -5.55 -4.86 5.62
C VAL A 62 -6.24 -5.44 6.85
N LEU A 63 -5.98 -4.87 8.03
CA LEU A 63 -6.66 -5.29 9.25
C LEU A 63 -8.18 -5.16 9.13
N TYR A 64 -8.67 -4.07 8.52
CA TYR A 64 -10.10 -3.87 8.29
C TYR A 64 -10.69 -4.91 7.34
N VAL A 65 -10.00 -5.23 6.25
CA VAL A 65 -10.47 -6.19 5.24
C VAL A 65 -10.42 -7.63 5.76
N TRP A 66 -9.39 -8.00 6.51
CA TRP A 66 -9.22 -9.37 7.02
C TRP A 66 -10.06 -9.67 8.27
N TYR A 67 -10.47 -8.64 9.02
CA TYR A 67 -11.31 -8.82 10.22
C TYR A 67 -12.82 -8.76 9.91
N ARG A 68 -13.19 -8.46 8.66
CA ARG A 68 -14.58 -8.41 8.18
C ARG A 68 -15.00 -9.75 7.57
#